data_AF-A0A644VFB5-F1
#
_entry.id   AF-A0A644VFB5-F1
#
_cell.length_a   1.000
_cell.length_b   1.000
_cell.length_c   1.000
_cell.angle_alpha   90.00
_cell.angle_beta   90.00
_cell.angle_gamma   90.00
#
_symmetry.space_group_name_H-M   'P 1'
#
loop_
_entity.id
_entity.type
_entity.pdbx_description
1 polymer ?
#
loop_
_entity_poly.entity_id
_entity_poly.type
_entity_poly.pdbx_seq_one_letter_code
_entity_poly.pdbx_strand_id
1 'polypeptide(L)'
;MTNGFAKQVHIIPLGHEFDRAIRPFDKNIASRVYLIVDTGDGTSNGKSDRDKSMNEIQKTLYTPRVIKYLEEKGIEVRLVETLTFDLETLLKTLTSIIRLELDLGNEIHINMSSSGRLGAVGAFMAGTVYNVPTYYVHSDYFADDNEREEHGVSVCISEKISFLPDFKFERPDSTEARILEYLYTAKKDSEFQDGISSMEIVEYLEKNKVKEFTLRELNSDGKTTDIRTENSRRLMRLMIVMKKLVEEDKYVVNYKSGRKMMYSLTKLGEHAFCLCGMDKDKYAKQFQEITGEEK
;
A
#
# COMPACT_ATOMS: atom_id res chain seq x y z
N MET A 1 35.41 7.01 -10.71
CA MET A 1 34.60 6.25 -9.74
C MET A 1 34.41 7.11 -8.52
N THR A 2 33.36 7.93 -8.49
CA THR A 2 33.01 8.71 -7.31
C THR A 2 32.41 7.77 -6.28
N ASN A 3 33.15 7.50 -5.21
CA ASN A 3 32.59 7.04 -3.94
C ASN A 3 31.60 8.12 -3.47
N GLY A 4 30.33 7.98 -3.86
CA GLY A 4 29.24 8.82 -3.37
C GLY A 4 28.31 7.95 -2.56
N PHE A 5 28.04 8.33 -1.32
CA PHE A 5 26.95 7.74 -0.53
C PHE A 5 25.66 7.75 -1.36
N ALA A 6 24.82 6.72 -1.21
CA ALA A 6 23.51 6.66 -1.85
C ALA A 6 22.75 7.95 -1.53
N LYS A 7 22.26 8.63 -2.56
CA LYS A 7 21.47 9.85 -2.40
C LYS A 7 20.05 9.47 -1.98
N GLN A 8 19.46 10.25 -1.08
CA GLN A 8 18.01 10.18 -0.85
C GLN A 8 17.29 11.02 -1.90
N VAL A 9 16.46 10.36 -2.70
CA VAL A 9 15.71 10.93 -3.81
C VAL A 9 14.22 10.83 -3.52
N HIS A 10 13.49 11.93 -3.69
CA HIS A 10 12.05 11.95 -3.56
C HIS A 10 11.39 12.21 -4.90
N ILE A 11 10.34 11.47 -5.23
CA ILE A 11 9.51 11.68 -6.41
C ILE A 11 8.17 12.25 -5.94
N ILE A 12 7.80 13.42 -6.44
CA ILE A 12 6.64 14.18 -5.98
C ILE A 12 5.82 14.60 -7.21
N PRO A 13 4.75 13.86 -7.56
CA PRO A 13 3.65 14.41 -8.32
C PRO A 13 3.08 15.63 -7.60
N LEU A 14 2.97 16.74 -8.30
CA LEU A 14 2.56 18.03 -7.76
C LEU A 14 1.30 18.54 -8.49
N GLY A 15 0.27 18.84 -7.69
CA GLY A 15 -0.87 19.67 -8.07
C GLY A 15 -0.87 20.97 -7.30
N HIS A 16 -2.05 21.54 -7.04
CA HIS A 16 -2.24 22.79 -6.29
C HIS A 16 -2.00 22.60 -4.77
N GLU A 17 -0.87 22.02 -4.41
CA GLU A 17 -0.45 21.75 -3.04
C GLU A 17 0.89 22.46 -2.81
N PHE A 18 1.09 23.02 -1.62
CA PHE A 18 2.39 23.53 -1.19
C PHE A 18 2.86 22.75 0.03
N ASP A 19 2.10 22.80 1.11
CA ASP A 19 2.46 22.19 2.39
C ASP A 19 2.78 20.70 2.27
N ARG A 20 1.90 19.90 1.65
CA ARG A 20 2.13 18.46 1.48
C ARG A 20 3.38 18.11 0.66
N ALA A 21 3.82 19.03 -0.21
CA ALA A 21 5.03 18.84 -1.00
C ALA A 21 6.29 19.14 -0.18
N ILE A 22 6.24 20.14 0.71
CA ILE A 22 7.44 20.68 1.37
C ILE A 22 7.67 20.19 2.80
N ARG A 23 6.61 19.94 3.59
CA ARG A 23 6.72 19.57 5.01
C ARG A 23 7.57 18.33 5.30
N PRO A 24 7.63 17.30 4.43
CA PRO A 24 8.56 16.19 4.64
C PRO A 24 10.02 16.62 4.80
N PHE A 25 10.40 17.78 4.25
CA PHE A 25 11.78 18.29 4.25
C PHE A 25 12.05 19.30 5.36
N ASP A 26 11.12 19.45 6.31
CA ASP A 26 11.37 20.22 7.53
C ASP A 26 12.40 19.51 8.42
N LYS A 27 12.40 18.16 8.40
CA LYS A 27 13.33 17.32 9.17
C LYS A 27 14.09 16.28 8.35
N ASN A 28 13.55 15.82 7.21
CA ASN A 28 14.26 14.85 6.38
C ASN A 28 15.26 15.52 5.45
N ILE A 29 16.43 14.90 5.29
CA ILE A 29 17.47 15.35 4.38
C ILE A 29 17.27 14.61 3.05
N ALA A 30 16.82 15.33 2.03
CA ALA A 30 16.85 14.85 0.65
C ALA A 30 18.05 15.44 -0.09
N SER A 31 18.64 14.65 -0.97
CA SER A 31 19.66 15.15 -1.90
C SER A 31 19.01 15.68 -3.18
N ARG A 32 17.88 15.09 -3.59
CA ARG A 32 17.20 15.42 -4.85
C ARG A 32 15.69 15.21 -4.75
N VAL A 33 14.94 16.07 -5.44
CA VAL A 33 13.51 15.91 -5.67
C VAL A 33 13.22 15.91 -7.17
N TYR A 34 12.52 14.90 -7.66
CA TYR A 34 11.82 14.95 -8.93
C TYR A 34 10.43 15.53 -8.72
N LEU A 35 10.22 16.74 -9.19
CA LEU A 35 8.92 17.42 -9.11
C LEU A 35 8.17 17.21 -10.42
N ILE A 36 7.14 16.37 -10.38
CA ILE A 36 6.36 15.99 -11.57
C ILE A 36 5.13 16.87 -11.65
N VAL A 37 5.03 17.69 -12.69
CA VAL A 37 3.91 18.63 -12.89
C VAL A 37 3.18 18.32 -14.20
N ASP A 38 1.91 18.73 -14.26
CA ASP A 38 1.13 18.61 -15.49
C ASP A 38 1.64 19.59 -16.57
N THR A 39 1.73 19.16 -17.82
CA THR A 39 2.06 20.09 -18.93
C THR A 39 0.94 21.10 -19.16
N GLY A 40 -0.30 20.73 -18.83
CA GLY A 40 -1.51 21.45 -19.18
C GLY A 40 -2.26 20.93 -20.39
N ASP A 41 -1.69 19.95 -21.10
CA ASP A 41 -2.19 19.47 -22.39
C ASP A 41 -3.09 18.22 -22.26
N GLY A 42 -3.48 17.86 -21.03
CA GLY A 42 -4.21 16.64 -20.67
C GLY A 42 -5.73 16.64 -20.88
N THR A 43 -6.39 15.55 -20.50
CA THR A 43 -7.74 15.07 -20.91
C THR A 43 -8.95 15.98 -20.69
N SER A 44 -8.84 17.09 -19.94
CA SER A 44 -9.84 18.18 -19.98
C SER A 44 -9.65 19.12 -21.20
N ASN A 45 -8.63 18.85 -22.02
CA ASN A 45 -8.10 19.64 -23.12
C ASN A 45 -7.71 21.08 -22.75
N GLY A 46 -7.63 21.45 -21.47
CA GLY A 46 -7.35 22.84 -21.07
C GLY A 46 -8.30 23.85 -21.74
N LYS A 47 -9.48 23.40 -22.18
CA LYS A 47 -10.35 24.18 -23.07
C LYS A 47 -11.24 25.13 -22.28
N SER A 48 -11.60 24.76 -21.06
CA SER A 48 -12.35 25.66 -20.19
C SER A 48 -11.44 26.76 -19.64
N ASP A 49 -11.98 27.96 -19.46
CA ASP A 49 -11.22 29.07 -18.88
C ASP A 49 -10.78 28.74 -17.44
N ARG A 50 -11.54 27.90 -16.75
CA ARG A 50 -11.16 27.35 -15.45
C ARG A 50 -9.90 26.50 -15.54
N ASP A 51 -9.80 25.57 -16.49
CA ASP A 51 -8.62 24.70 -16.62
C ASP A 51 -7.36 25.51 -16.97
N LYS A 52 -7.50 26.51 -17.85
CA LYS A 52 -6.40 27.43 -18.17
C LYS A 52 -5.94 28.21 -16.94
N SER A 53 -6.88 28.78 -16.20
CA SER A 53 -6.59 29.53 -14.97
C SER A 53 -5.91 28.65 -13.93
N MET A 54 -6.38 27.42 -13.71
CA MET A 54 -5.77 26.50 -12.75
C MET A 54 -4.36 26.05 -13.18
N ASN A 55 -4.11 25.86 -14.47
CA ASN A 55 -2.78 25.58 -14.99
C ASN A 55 -1.84 26.78 -14.84
N GLU A 56 -2.33 27.98 -15.14
CA GLU A 56 -1.58 29.22 -14.94
C GLU A 56 -1.19 29.40 -13.48
N ILE A 57 -2.12 29.20 -12.53
CA ILE A 57 -1.83 29.23 -11.09
C ILE A 57 -0.80 28.16 -10.71
N GLN A 58 -0.88 26.94 -11.24
CA GLN A 58 0.14 25.91 -11.00
C GLN A 58 1.54 26.38 -11.42
N LYS A 59 1.65 26.92 -12.64
CA LYS A 59 2.92 27.35 -13.24
C LYS A 59 3.50 28.61 -12.61
N THR A 60 2.64 29.55 -12.19
CA THR A 60 3.07 30.87 -11.70
C THR A 60 3.21 30.94 -10.19
N LEU A 61 2.46 30.14 -9.44
CA LEU A 61 2.43 30.19 -7.97
C LEU A 61 3.01 28.93 -7.34
N TYR A 62 2.36 27.77 -7.48
CA TYR A 62 2.70 26.59 -6.69
C TYR A 62 4.04 25.97 -7.07
N THR A 63 4.25 25.68 -8.36
CA THR A 63 5.50 25.03 -8.82
C THR A 63 6.74 25.88 -8.48
N PRO A 64 6.80 27.19 -8.79
CA PRO A 64 7.97 28.01 -8.44
C PRO A 64 8.20 28.11 -6.93
N ARG A 65 7.13 28.19 -6.12
CA ARG A 65 7.25 28.26 -4.67
C ARG A 65 7.79 26.98 -4.05
N VAL A 66 7.31 25.81 -4.50
CA VAL A 66 7.85 24.52 -4.05
C VAL A 66 9.32 24.39 -4.44
N ILE A 67 9.68 24.71 -5.69
CA ILE A 67 11.07 24.69 -6.16
C ILE A 67 11.95 25.57 -5.26
N LYS A 68 11.55 26.84 -5.07
CA LYS A 68 12.30 27.80 -4.26
C LYS A 68 12.52 27.28 -2.84
N TYR A 69 11.48 26.76 -2.18
CA TYR A 69 11.61 26.24 -0.82
C TYR A 69 12.62 25.08 -0.74
N LEU A 70 12.55 24.14 -1.68
CA LEU A 70 13.44 22.98 -1.72
C LEU A 70 14.89 23.38 -2.03
N GLU A 71 15.10 24.30 -2.95
CA GLU A 71 16.44 24.82 -3.30
C GLU A 71 17.06 25.63 -2.14
N GLU A 72 16.27 26.42 -1.40
CA GLU A 72 16.72 27.12 -0.19
C GLU A 72 17.16 26.15 0.93
N LYS A 73 16.64 24.91 0.90
CA LYS A 73 17.08 23.80 1.78
C LYS A 73 18.30 23.04 1.23
N GLY A 74 18.82 23.42 0.07
CA GLY A 74 19.97 22.78 -0.59
C GLY A 74 19.63 21.48 -1.32
N ILE A 75 18.35 21.26 -1.66
CA ILE A 75 17.88 20.06 -2.37
C ILE A 75 17.94 20.31 -3.89
N GLU A 76 18.55 19.40 -4.66
CA GLU A 76 18.54 19.47 -6.13
C GLU A 76 17.11 19.20 -6.64
N VAL A 77 16.47 20.18 -7.28
CA VAL A 77 15.14 19.98 -7.87
C VAL A 77 15.25 19.68 -9.36
N ARG A 78 14.62 18.59 -9.81
CA ARG A 78 14.44 18.22 -11.21
C ARG A 78 12.97 18.33 -11.57
N LEU A 79 12.62 19.39 -12.28
CA LEU A 79 11.28 19.57 -12.80
C LEU A 79 11.04 18.62 -13.98
N VAL A 80 9.95 17.87 -13.94
CA VAL A 80 9.53 16.95 -15.00
C VAL A 80 8.08 17.26 -15.37
N GLU A 81 7.87 17.67 -16.61
CA GLU A 81 6.53 17.91 -17.13
C GLU A 81 6.00 16.64 -17.80
N THR A 82 4.75 16.26 -17.50
CA THR A 82 4.09 15.08 -18.07
C THR A 82 2.57 15.28 -18.09
N LEU A 83 1.82 14.38 -18.74
CA LEU A 83 0.37 14.32 -18.59
C LEU A 83 0.02 13.59 -17.29
N THR A 84 -0.29 14.32 -16.22
CA THR A 84 -0.60 13.75 -14.89
C THR A 84 -2.02 13.23 -14.79
N PHE A 85 -2.91 13.70 -15.68
CA PHE A 85 -4.28 13.21 -15.83
C PHE A 85 -4.41 12.01 -16.78
N ASP A 86 -3.30 11.57 -17.38
CA ASP A 86 -3.23 10.33 -18.17
C ASP A 86 -2.41 9.29 -17.40
N LEU A 87 -3.07 8.23 -16.93
CA LEU A 87 -2.43 7.25 -16.06
C LEU A 87 -1.27 6.54 -16.74
N GLU A 88 -1.39 6.21 -18.03
CA GLU A 88 -0.36 5.49 -18.76
C GLU A 88 0.92 6.33 -18.89
N THR A 89 0.77 7.59 -19.29
CA THR A 89 1.88 8.54 -19.42
C THR A 89 2.51 8.82 -18.07
N LEU A 90 1.70 9.05 -17.03
CA LEU A 90 2.20 9.25 -15.67
C LEU A 90 3.00 8.04 -15.16
N LEU A 91 2.50 6.81 -15.38
CA LEU A 91 3.21 5.58 -14.97
C LEU A 91 4.53 5.43 -15.73
N LYS A 92 4.56 5.70 -17.04
CA LYS A 92 5.80 5.71 -17.83
C LYS A 92 6.82 6.68 -17.24
N THR A 93 6.40 7.90 -16.89
CA THR A 93 7.27 8.91 -16.28
C THR A 93 7.80 8.47 -14.92
N LEU A 94 6.91 8.07 -13.99
CA LEU A 94 7.27 7.63 -12.65
C LEU A 94 8.25 6.46 -12.67
N THR A 95 7.93 5.40 -13.42
CA THR A 95 8.75 4.19 -13.48
C THR A 95 10.08 4.40 -14.18
N SER A 96 10.16 5.31 -15.16
CA SER A 96 11.43 5.69 -15.79
C SER A 96 12.36 6.41 -14.81
N ILE A 97 11.83 7.32 -14.00
CA ILE A 97 12.61 8.00 -12.94
C ILE A 97 13.08 6.98 -11.90
N ILE A 98 12.19 6.10 -11.44
CA ILE A 98 12.53 5.07 -10.46
C ILE A 98 13.69 4.21 -10.97
N ARG A 99 13.58 3.67 -12.19
CA ARG A 99 14.63 2.83 -12.78
C ARG A 99 15.96 3.57 -12.91
N LEU A 100 15.93 4.82 -13.40
CA LEU A 100 17.13 5.64 -13.51
C LEU A 100 17.84 5.78 -12.17
N GLU A 101 17.12 6.09 -11.10
CA GLU A 101 17.72 6.31 -9.78
C GLU A 101 18.16 5.01 -9.10
N LEU A 102 17.45 3.89 -9.35
CA LEU A 102 17.90 2.56 -8.93
C LEU A 102 19.20 2.15 -9.64
N ASP A 103 19.32 2.39 -10.95
CA ASP A 103 20.54 2.10 -11.72
C ASP A 103 21.74 2.93 -11.21
N LEU A 104 21.47 4.10 -10.61
CA LEU A 104 22.47 4.96 -9.97
C LEU A 104 22.75 4.57 -8.50
N GLY A 105 22.06 3.58 -7.95
CA GLY A 105 22.23 3.11 -6.57
C GLY A 105 21.67 4.06 -5.51
N ASN A 106 20.69 4.90 -5.85
CA ASN A 106 20.08 5.85 -4.93
C ASN A 106 18.87 5.26 -4.19
N GLU A 107 18.59 5.80 -3.00
CA GLU A 107 17.41 5.44 -2.21
C GLU A 107 16.24 6.35 -2.61
N ILE A 108 15.08 5.75 -2.88
CA ILE A 108 13.93 6.45 -3.47
C ILE A 108 12.75 6.44 -2.50
N HIS A 109 12.05 7.56 -2.41
CA HIS A 109 10.77 7.68 -1.72
C HIS A 109 9.76 8.40 -2.62
N ILE A 110 8.47 8.04 -2.54
CA ILE A 110 7.42 8.65 -3.37
C ILE A 110 6.40 9.35 -2.48
N ASN A 111 6.20 10.65 -2.68
CA ASN A 111 5.10 11.40 -2.06
C ASN A 111 3.84 11.22 -2.91
N MET A 112 2.83 10.51 -2.41
CA MET A 112 1.57 10.35 -3.16
C MET A 112 0.50 11.38 -2.80
N SER A 113 0.76 12.27 -1.83
CA SER A 113 -0.24 13.20 -1.28
C SER A 113 -0.27 14.59 -1.90
N SER A 114 0.71 14.92 -2.74
CA SER A 114 0.89 16.29 -3.27
C SER A 114 0.24 16.53 -4.63
N SER A 115 -0.54 15.56 -5.13
CA SER A 115 -1.23 15.66 -6.42
C SER A 115 -2.68 15.18 -6.31
N GLY A 116 -3.42 15.32 -7.40
CA GLY A 116 -4.78 14.81 -7.53
C GLY A 116 -4.85 13.29 -7.39
N ARG A 117 -6.08 12.77 -7.27
CA ARG A 117 -6.34 11.35 -6.99
C ARG A 117 -5.67 10.40 -7.99
N LEU A 118 -5.67 10.73 -9.28
CA LEU A 118 -5.02 9.90 -10.30
C LEU A 118 -3.49 9.89 -10.11
N GLY A 119 -2.92 11.06 -9.80
CA GLY A 119 -1.51 11.21 -9.42
C GLY A 119 -1.12 10.31 -8.25
N ALA A 120 -1.94 10.32 -7.20
CA ALA A 120 -1.76 9.48 -6.02
C ALA A 120 -1.83 7.98 -6.35
N VAL A 121 -2.79 7.55 -7.18
CA VAL A 121 -2.90 6.15 -7.64
C VAL A 121 -1.69 5.73 -8.46
N GLY A 122 -1.26 6.56 -9.42
CA GLY A 122 -0.07 6.29 -10.24
C GLY A 122 1.20 6.17 -9.39
N ALA A 123 1.38 7.09 -8.43
CA ALA A 123 2.48 7.07 -7.47
C ALA A 123 2.51 5.76 -6.66
N PHE A 124 1.37 5.37 -6.09
CA PHE A 124 1.25 4.15 -5.32
C PHE A 124 1.55 2.90 -6.17
N MET A 125 0.95 2.81 -7.37
CA MET A 125 1.20 1.68 -8.27
C MET A 125 2.68 1.56 -8.66
N ALA A 126 3.31 2.67 -9.05
CA ALA A 126 4.72 2.69 -9.40
C ALA A 126 5.61 2.30 -8.20
N GLY A 127 5.28 2.81 -7.02
CA GLY A 127 5.96 2.45 -5.77
C GLY A 127 5.88 0.96 -5.48
N THR A 128 4.68 0.40 -5.51
CA THR A 128 4.44 -1.03 -5.26
C THR A 128 5.19 -1.93 -6.24
N VAL A 129 5.14 -1.66 -7.54
CA VAL A 129 5.81 -2.51 -8.56
C VAL A 129 7.32 -2.58 -8.35
N TYR A 130 7.94 -1.49 -7.90
CA TYR A 130 9.39 -1.41 -7.69
C TYR A 130 9.81 -1.55 -6.22
N ASN A 131 8.88 -1.87 -5.30
CA ASN A 131 9.11 -1.92 -3.87
C ASN A 131 9.81 -0.63 -3.35
N VAL A 132 9.33 0.53 -3.82
CA VAL A 132 9.79 1.85 -3.41
C VAL A 132 8.85 2.39 -2.32
N PRO A 133 9.37 2.77 -1.14
CA PRO A 133 8.58 3.35 -0.07
C PRO A 133 7.75 4.55 -0.54
N THR A 134 6.43 4.38 -0.50
CA THR A 134 5.46 5.42 -0.83
C THR A 134 4.86 5.98 0.44
N TYR A 135 4.75 7.30 0.56
CA TYR A 135 4.24 7.96 1.75
C TYR A 135 3.17 9.00 1.44
N TYR A 136 2.29 9.19 2.42
CA TYR A 136 1.21 10.15 2.41
C TYR A 136 1.41 11.17 3.54
N VAL A 137 1.40 12.45 3.21
CA VAL A 137 1.42 13.57 4.15
C VAL A 137 -0.02 13.92 4.50
N HIS A 138 -0.36 13.79 5.78
CA HIS A 138 -1.68 14.15 6.28
C HIS A 138 -1.77 15.66 6.44
N SER A 139 -2.91 16.21 6.06
CA SER A 139 -3.27 17.59 6.38
C SER A 139 -4.00 17.65 7.70
N ASP A 140 -3.84 18.75 8.43
CA ASP A 140 -4.64 19.02 9.61
C ASP A 140 -6.05 19.46 9.19
N TYR A 141 -6.14 20.24 8.11
CA TYR A 141 -7.40 20.64 7.48
C TYR A 141 -7.21 21.08 6.02
N PHE A 142 -8.31 21.38 5.32
CA PHE A 142 -8.30 21.90 3.96
C PHE A 142 -8.40 23.43 3.98
N ALA A 143 -7.58 24.08 3.16
CA ALA A 143 -7.50 25.53 3.09
C ALA A 143 -8.81 26.15 2.55
N ASP A 144 -9.19 27.29 3.13
CA ASP A 144 -10.18 28.18 2.53
C ASP A 144 -9.58 29.04 1.39
N ASP A 145 -10.39 29.89 0.76
CA ASP A 145 -9.93 30.70 -0.38
C ASP A 145 -8.83 31.71 -0.01
N ASN A 146 -8.76 32.16 1.24
CA ASN A 146 -7.74 33.11 1.71
C ASN A 146 -6.42 32.40 2.03
N GLU A 147 -6.49 31.15 2.48
CA GLU A 147 -5.32 30.33 2.83
C GLU A 147 -4.70 29.62 1.62
N ARG A 148 -5.47 29.42 0.54
CA ARG A 148 -5.04 28.68 -0.65
C ARG A 148 -3.78 29.22 -1.28
N GLU A 149 -3.64 30.54 -1.35
CA GLU A 149 -2.42 31.13 -1.90
C GLU A 149 -1.21 30.68 -1.08
N GLU A 150 -1.29 30.69 0.26
CA GLU A 150 -0.19 30.34 1.15
C GLU A 150 0.11 28.84 1.19
N HIS A 151 -0.92 28.00 1.36
CA HIS A 151 -0.76 26.58 1.72
C HIS A 151 -1.05 25.60 0.57
N GLY A 152 -1.75 26.06 -0.46
CA GLY A 152 -2.39 25.17 -1.44
C GLY A 152 -3.72 24.62 -0.93
N VAL A 153 -4.14 23.48 -1.46
CA VAL A 153 -5.42 22.84 -1.09
C VAL A 153 -5.44 22.39 0.37
N SER A 154 -4.29 22.03 0.92
CA SER A 154 -4.19 21.41 2.24
C SER A 154 -3.25 22.19 3.15
N VAL A 155 -3.66 22.39 4.40
CA VAL A 155 -2.80 22.99 5.44
C VAL A 155 -2.20 21.88 6.30
N CYS A 156 -0.87 21.91 6.46
CA CYS A 156 -0.12 20.96 7.29
C CYS A 156 0.69 21.73 8.34
N ILE A 157 0.14 21.83 9.55
CA ILE A 157 0.80 22.34 10.75
C ILE A 157 1.63 21.23 11.39
N SER A 158 1.10 20.00 11.41
CA SER A 158 1.77 18.83 11.97
C SER A 158 2.51 18.03 10.88
N GLU A 159 3.71 17.54 11.21
CA GLU A 159 4.46 16.63 10.34
C GLU A 159 3.95 15.19 10.48
N LYS A 160 2.70 14.95 10.07
CA LYS A 160 2.09 13.63 10.14
C LYS A 160 2.23 12.92 8.80
N ILE A 161 3.19 11.99 8.73
CA ILE A 161 3.49 11.18 7.55
C ILE A 161 3.13 9.72 7.82
N SER A 162 2.52 9.06 6.84
CA SER A 162 2.28 7.61 6.88
C SER A 162 2.88 6.94 5.66
N PHE A 163 3.66 5.89 5.88
CA PHE A 163 4.12 5.01 4.81
C PHE A 163 3.01 4.03 4.45
N LEU A 164 2.80 3.86 3.15
CA LEU A 164 1.83 2.93 2.64
C LEU A 164 2.42 1.52 2.75
N PRO A 165 1.59 0.51 3.05
CA PRO A 165 2.07 -0.86 3.12
C PRO A 165 2.51 -1.34 1.73
N ASP A 166 3.59 -2.11 1.71
CA ASP A 166 4.10 -2.78 0.50
C ASP A 166 3.27 -4.05 0.23
N PHE A 167 2.13 -3.89 -0.44
CA PHE A 167 1.27 -5.00 -0.81
C PHE A 167 1.70 -5.63 -2.12
N LYS A 168 1.49 -6.94 -2.25
CA LYS A 168 1.43 -7.56 -3.58
C LYS A 168 0.08 -7.28 -4.23
N PHE A 169 0.06 -7.15 -5.56
CA PHE A 169 -1.18 -7.10 -6.34
C PHE A 169 -1.94 -8.43 -6.38
N GLU A 170 -1.35 -9.51 -5.85
CA GLU A 170 -2.00 -10.80 -5.70
C GLU A 170 -2.80 -10.84 -4.39
N ARG A 171 -4.12 -11.06 -4.52
CA ARG A 171 -5.00 -11.25 -3.36
C ARG A 171 -4.78 -12.65 -2.78
N PRO A 172 -4.75 -12.80 -1.43
CA PRO A 172 -4.75 -14.10 -0.81
C PRO A 172 -5.90 -15.00 -1.32
N ASP A 173 -5.62 -16.28 -1.53
CA ASP A 173 -6.62 -17.26 -1.93
C ASP A 173 -7.62 -17.56 -0.79
N SER A 174 -8.62 -18.41 -1.04
CA SER A 174 -9.63 -18.72 -0.03
C SER A 174 -9.08 -19.39 1.23
N THR A 175 -8.04 -20.23 1.09
CA THR A 175 -7.40 -20.93 2.20
C THR A 175 -6.53 -19.97 3.00
N GLU A 176 -5.70 -19.19 2.31
CA GLU A 176 -4.86 -18.14 2.89
C GLU A 176 -5.73 -17.12 3.63
N ALA A 177 -6.83 -16.65 3.03
CA ALA A 177 -7.76 -15.73 3.66
C ALA A 177 -8.37 -16.28 4.96
N ARG A 178 -8.69 -17.58 5.02
CA ARG A 178 -9.18 -18.24 6.25
C ARG A 178 -8.12 -18.37 7.32
N ILE A 179 -6.87 -18.62 6.94
CA ILE A 179 -5.74 -18.61 7.88
C ILE A 179 -5.55 -17.20 8.44
N LEU A 180 -5.51 -16.18 7.58
CA LEU A 180 -5.37 -14.79 7.99
C LEU A 180 -6.53 -14.34 8.90
N GLU A 181 -7.77 -14.75 8.61
CA GLU A 181 -8.94 -14.50 9.47
C GLU A 181 -8.77 -15.08 10.87
N TYR A 182 -8.30 -16.33 10.96
CA TYR A 182 -8.11 -16.97 12.25
C TYR A 182 -7.02 -16.28 13.06
N LEU A 183 -5.87 -16.01 12.43
CA LEU A 183 -4.76 -15.31 13.10
C LEU A 183 -5.14 -13.88 13.50
N TYR A 184 -5.95 -13.18 12.70
CA TYR A 184 -6.42 -11.83 13.00
C TYR A 184 -7.38 -11.81 14.19
N THR A 185 -8.30 -12.77 14.24
CA THR A 185 -9.26 -12.89 15.35
C THR A 185 -8.54 -13.31 16.63
N ALA A 186 -7.65 -14.30 16.53
CA ALA A 186 -6.82 -14.77 17.64
C ALA A 186 -5.98 -13.65 18.25
N LYS A 187 -5.37 -12.79 17.43
CA LYS A 187 -4.53 -11.68 17.92
C LYS A 187 -5.30 -10.67 18.80
N LYS A 188 -6.63 -10.59 18.66
CA LYS A 188 -7.48 -9.75 19.51
C LYS A 188 -7.83 -10.41 20.84
N ASP A 189 -7.63 -11.72 20.96
CA ASP A 189 -7.87 -12.50 22.14
C ASP A 189 -6.58 -12.61 22.97
N SER A 190 -6.66 -12.27 24.26
CA SER A 190 -5.52 -12.34 25.17
C SER A 190 -4.95 -13.76 25.33
N GLU A 191 -5.76 -14.79 25.11
CA GLU A 191 -5.31 -16.19 25.21
C GLU A 191 -4.31 -16.55 24.10
N PHE A 192 -4.41 -15.91 22.94
CA PHE A 192 -3.63 -16.24 21.73
C PHE A 192 -2.62 -15.15 21.35
N GLN A 193 -2.24 -14.31 22.31
CA GLN A 193 -1.28 -13.23 22.09
C GLN A 193 0.08 -13.76 21.62
N ASP A 194 0.45 -14.95 22.07
CA ASP A 194 1.65 -15.71 21.66
C ASP A 194 1.42 -16.58 20.40
N GLY A 195 0.48 -16.20 19.55
CA GLY A 195 0.24 -16.86 18.26
C GLY A 195 -0.47 -18.21 18.36
N ILE A 196 -0.70 -18.82 17.20
CA ILE A 196 -1.47 -20.04 17.02
C ILE A 196 -0.59 -21.18 16.54
N SER A 197 -0.74 -22.38 17.10
CA SER A 197 0.03 -23.54 16.67
C SER A 197 -0.46 -24.12 15.34
N SER A 198 0.42 -24.86 14.65
CA SER A 198 0.09 -25.50 13.38
C SER A 198 -1.17 -26.38 13.44
N MET A 199 -1.36 -27.12 14.54
CA MET A 199 -2.53 -28.01 14.68
C MET A 199 -3.82 -27.24 14.90
N GLU A 200 -3.78 -26.15 15.68
CA GLU A 200 -4.96 -25.29 15.89
C GLU A 200 -5.43 -24.65 14.57
N ILE A 201 -4.50 -24.26 13.69
CA ILE A 201 -4.85 -23.79 12.34
C ILE A 201 -5.50 -24.91 11.53
N VAL A 202 -4.95 -26.13 11.53
CA VAL A 202 -5.56 -27.27 10.82
C VAL A 202 -6.98 -27.55 11.33
N GLU A 203 -7.18 -27.58 12.64
CA GLU A 203 -8.48 -27.81 13.27
C GLU A 203 -9.49 -26.70 12.91
N TYR A 204 -9.04 -25.45 12.90
CA TYR A 204 -9.85 -24.33 12.46
C TYR A 204 -10.28 -24.48 10.99
N LEU A 205 -9.35 -24.82 10.08
CA LEU A 205 -9.64 -24.99 8.66
C LEU A 205 -10.60 -26.17 8.39
N GLU A 206 -10.45 -27.27 9.12
CA GLU A 206 -11.38 -28.40 9.05
C GLU A 206 -12.78 -27.99 9.54
N LYS A 207 -12.88 -27.31 10.69
CA LYS A 207 -14.16 -26.85 11.26
C LYS A 207 -14.89 -25.89 10.31
N ASN A 208 -14.15 -25.07 9.59
CA ASN A 208 -14.68 -24.13 8.59
C ASN A 208 -14.85 -24.74 7.20
N LYS A 209 -14.74 -26.07 7.07
CA LYS A 209 -14.99 -26.84 5.85
C LYS A 209 -14.12 -26.44 4.65
N VAL A 210 -12.87 -26.04 4.89
CA VAL A 210 -11.91 -25.81 3.81
C VAL A 210 -11.64 -27.13 3.10
N LYS A 211 -11.85 -27.19 1.79
CA LYS A 211 -11.91 -28.42 1.00
C LYS A 211 -10.63 -29.24 1.14
N GLU A 212 -9.47 -28.57 1.12
CA GLU A 212 -8.14 -29.14 1.22
C GLU A 212 -7.85 -29.78 2.59
N PHE A 213 -8.63 -29.42 3.62
CA PHE A 213 -8.46 -29.87 5.01
C PHE A 213 -9.60 -30.77 5.51
N THR A 214 -10.65 -30.97 4.70
CA THR A 214 -11.80 -31.84 5.03
C THR A 214 -11.82 -33.16 4.27
N LEU A 215 -11.08 -33.27 3.17
CA LEU A 215 -11.00 -34.51 2.39
C LEU A 215 -10.34 -35.62 3.20
N ARG A 216 -11.15 -36.58 3.64
CA ARG A 216 -10.67 -37.87 4.16
C ARG A 216 -10.38 -38.78 2.98
N GLU A 217 -9.11 -39.03 2.73
CA GLU A 217 -8.73 -40.08 1.77
C GLU A 217 -9.09 -41.44 2.40
N LEU A 218 -9.82 -42.26 1.64
CA LEU A 218 -10.03 -43.66 1.97
C LEU A 218 -8.77 -44.42 1.57
N ASN A 219 -8.32 -45.35 2.42
CA ASN A 219 -7.26 -46.27 2.05
C ASN A 219 -7.73 -47.18 0.90
N SER A 220 -6.79 -47.86 0.24
CA SER A 220 -7.05 -48.86 -0.82
C SER A 220 -8.07 -49.95 -0.44
N ASP A 221 -8.29 -50.17 0.86
CA ASP A 221 -9.26 -51.13 1.40
C ASP A 221 -10.63 -50.49 1.76
N GLY A 222 -10.89 -49.25 1.34
CA GLY A 222 -12.14 -48.53 1.66
C GLY A 222 -12.32 -48.14 3.12
N LYS A 223 -11.30 -48.35 3.97
CA LYS A 223 -11.28 -47.94 5.39
C LYS A 223 -10.68 -46.56 5.56
N THR A 224 -11.17 -45.82 6.56
CA THR A 224 -10.61 -44.51 6.93
C THR A 224 -9.13 -44.66 7.28
N THR A 225 -8.29 -43.78 6.73
CA THR A 225 -6.86 -43.72 7.04
C THR A 225 -6.65 -43.53 8.55
N ASP A 226 -5.57 -44.08 9.12
CA ASP A 226 -5.18 -43.81 10.51
C ASP A 226 -5.12 -42.29 10.75
N ILE A 227 -5.78 -41.82 11.81
CA ILE A 227 -5.91 -40.40 12.20
C ILE A 227 -4.52 -39.73 12.24
N ARG A 228 -3.50 -40.46 12.69
CA ARG A 228 -2.13 -39.92 12.77
C ARG A 228 -1.54 -39.63 11.39
N THR A 229 -1.82 -40.49 10.42
CA THR A 229 -1.38 -40.33 9.02
C THR A 229 -2.14 -39.17 8.37
N GLU A 230 -3.44 -39.05 8.62
CA GLU A 230 -4.26 -37.96 8.11
C GLU A 230 -3.82 -36.59 8.65
N ASN A 231 -3.58 -36.47 9.96
CA ASN A 231 -3.06 -35.25 10.58
C ASN A 231 -1.69 -34.86 10.00
N SER A 232 -0.81 -35.84 9.74
CA SER A 232 0.50 -35.59 9.13
C SER A 232 0.37 -35.02 7.72
N ARG A 233 -0.57 -35.53 6.90
CA ARG A 233 -0.85 -35.01 5.55
C ARG A 233 -1.41 -33.59 5.58
N ARG A 234 -2.35 -33.31 6.49
CA ARG A 234 -2.94 -31.97 6.66
C ARG A 234 -1.89 -30.95 7.10
N LEU A 235 -1.02 -31.33 8.03
CA LEU A 235 0.12 -30.50 8.43
C LEU A 235 1.05 -30.21 7.25
N MET A 236 1.35 -31.21 6.41
CA MET A 236 2.16 -31.00 5.21
C MET A 236 1.51 -30.00 4.24
N ARG A 237 0.19 -30.11 4.02
CA ARG A 237 -0.56 -29.11 3.21
C ARG A 237 -0.49 -27.72 3.83
N LEU A 238 -0.70 -27.61 5.14
CA LEU A 238 -0.56 -26.33 5.85
C LEU A 238 0.85 -25.76 5.69
N MET A 239 1.90 -26.57 5.82
CA MET A 239 3.29 -26.08 5.71
C MET A 239 3.58 -25.46 4.34
N ILE A 240 2.99 -25.96 3.25
CA ILE A 240 3.13 -25.37 1.92
C ILE A 240 2.53 -23.97 1.89
N VAL A 241 1.30 -23.81 2.38
CA VAL A 241 0.61 -22.51 2.43
C VAL A 241 1.34 -21.54 3.37
N MET A 242 1.74 -22.01 4.56
CA MET A 242 2.46 -21.19 5.52
C MET A 242 3.83 -20.74 5.01
N LYS A 243 4.52 -21.57 4.21
CA LYS A 243 5.79 -21.18 3.61
C LYS A 243 5.62 -19.94 2.74
N LYS A 244 4.61 -19.90 1.87
CA LYS A 244 4.29 -18.72 1.06
C LYS A 244 3.96 -17.51 1.95
N LEU A 245 3.05 -17.67 2.92
CA LEU A 245 2.63 -16.59 3.82
C LEU A 245 3.76 -16.02 4.68
N VAL A 246 4.77 -16.83 5.02
CA VAL A 246 5.91 -16.42 5.86
C VAL A 246 7.07 -15.88 5.03
N GLU A 247 7.51 -16.63 4.02
CA GLU A 247 8.76 -16.34 3.28
C GLU A 247 8.53 -15.40 2.11
N GLU A 248 7.46 -15.63 1.34
CA GLU A 248 7.22 -14.91 0.09
C GLU A 248 6.40 -13.63 0.33
N ASP A 249 5.29 -13.74 1.06
CA ASP A 249 4.35 -12.65 1.27
C ASP A 249 4.63 -11.85 2.54
N LYS A 250 5.32 -12.46 3.51
CA LYS A 250 5.65 -11.85 4.81
C LYS A 250 4.41 -11.37 5.59
N TYR A 251 3.26 -11.98 5.34
CA TYR A 251 2.01 -11.73 6.06
C TYR A 251 2.02 -12.38 7.46
N VAL A 252 2.78 -13.45 7.62
CA VAL A 252 2.86 -14.21 8.86
C VAL A 252 4.31 -14.32 9.32
N VAL A 253 4.53 -14.27 10.63
CA VAL A 253 5.80 -14.69 11.27
C VAL A 253 5.60 -16.01 11.98
N ASN A 254 6.65 -16.82 12.02
CA ASN A 254 6.65 -18.09 12.76
C ASN A 254 7.80 -18.16 13.77
N TYR A 255 7.58 -18.89 14.85
CA TYR A 255 8.60 -19.18 15.85
C TYR A 255 8.29 -20.48 16.58
N LYS A 256 9.32 -21.04 17.23
CA LYS A 256 9.16 -22.27 18.02
C LYS A 256 8.80 -21.93 19.46
N SER A 257 7.74 -22.56 19.96
CA SER A 257 7.41 -22.62 21.39
C SER A 257 7.41 -24.08 21.84
N GLY A 258 8.48 -24.48 22.53
CA GLY A 258 8.75 -25.88 22.85
C GLY A 258 8.88 -26.75 21.59
N ARG A 259 7.97 -27.73 21.43
CA ARG A 259 7.90 -28.62 20.26
C ARG A 259 6.97 -28.12 19.16
N LYS A 260 6.23 -27.02 19.40
CA LYS A 260 5.22 -26.50 18.48
C LYS A 260 5.81 -25.35 17.65
N MET A 261 5.41 -25.29 16.39
CA MET A 261 5.57 -24.09 15.56
C MET A 261 4.34 -23.21 15.74
N MET A 262 4.57 -21.98 16.15
CA MET A 262 3.58 -20.93 16.39
C MET A 262 3.60 -19.93 15.25
N TYR A 263 2.45 -19.33 14.94
CA TYR A 263 2.26 -18.37 13.87
C TYR A 263 1.50 -17.14 14.37
N SER A 264 1.90 -15.94 13.92
CA SER A 264 1.24 -14.68 14.25
C SER A 264 1.28 -13.70 13.07
N LEU A 265 0.30 -12.80 12.98
CA LEU A 265 0.24 -11.81 11.90
C LEU A 265 1.29 -10.71 12.07
N THR A 266 1.96 -10.40 10.96
CA THR A 266 2.68 -9.13 10.79
C THR A 266 1.70 -7.98 10.60
N LYS A 267 2.19 -6.73 10.64
CA LYS A 267 1.35 -5.57 10.30
C LYS A 267 0.86 -5.61 8.85
N LEU A 268 1.70 -6.11 7.94
CA LEU A 268 1.34 -6.32 6.54
C LEU A 268 0.25 -7.40 6.41
N GLY A 269 0.34 -8.49 7.18
CA GLY A 269 -0.69 -9.53 7.23
C GLY A 269 -2.04 -9.05 7.75
N GLU A 270 -2.07 -8.15 8.75
CA GLU A 270 -3.31 -7.49 9.18
C GLU A 270 -3.96 -6.71 8.03
N HIS A 271 -3.16 -5.98 7.26
CA HIS A 271 -3.69 -5.25 6.12
C HIS A 271 -4.13 -6.19 4.98
N ALA A 272 -3.37 -7.26 4.71
CA ALA A 272 -3.75 -8.27 3.72
C ALA A 272 -5.08 -8.95 4.09
N PHE A 273 -5.31 -9.22 5.37
CA PHE A 273 -6.61 -9.69 5.87
C PHE A 273 -7.75 -8.70 5.55
N CYS A 274 -7.55 -7.40 5.76
CA CYS A 274 -8.56 -6.38 5.42
C CYS A 274 -8.92 -6.41 3.92
N LEU A 275 -7.97 -6.74 3.04
CA LEU A 275 -8.19 -6.86 1.60
C LEU A 275 -8.92 -8.15 1.19
N CYS A 276 -9.03 -9.15 2.08
CA CYS A 276 -9.75 -10.39 1.80
C CYS A 276 -11.28 -10.21 1.72
N GLY A 277 -11.82 -9.09 2.22
CA GLY A 277 -13.26 -8.78 2.13
C GLY A 277 -14.15 -9.70 2.98
N MET A 278 -13.64 -10.18 4.12
CA MET A 278 -14.32 -11.17 4.96
C MET A 278 -15.59 -10.64 5.64
N ASP A 279 -15.74 -9.31 5.76
CA ASP A 279 -16.91 -8.64 6.32
C ASP A 279 -18.11 -8.52 5.33
N LYS A 280 -18.12 -9.29 4.23
CA LYS A 280 -19.18 -9.21 3.21
C LYS A 280 -20.60 -9.35 3.78
N ASP A 281 -20.79 -10.17 4.82
CA ASP A 281 -22.10 -10.47 5.39
C ASP A 281 -22.68 -9.28 6.18
N LYS A 282 -21.81 -8.42 6.73
CA LYS A 282 -22.20 -7.15 7.35
C LYS A 282 -22.88 -6.23 6.33
N TYR A 283 -22.27 -6.11 5.15
CA TYR A 283 -22.79 -5.29 4.07
C TYR A 283 -24.00 -5.95 3.40
N ALA A 284 -24.01 -7.28 3.22
CA ALA A 284 -25.16 -7.99 2.69
C ALA A 284 -26.44 -7.72 3.50
N LYS A 285 -26.36 -7.69 4.83
CA LYS A 285 -27.50 -7.32 5.70
C LYS A 285 -27.95 -5.88 5.52
N GLN A 286 -26.99 -4.95 5.42
CA GLN A 286 -27.28 -3.52 5.20
C GLN A 286 -27.99 -3.27 3.86
N PHE A 287 -27.70 -4.07 2.84
CA PHE A 287 -28.32 -3.94 1.51
C PHE A 287 -29.55 -4.85 1.30
N GLN A 288 -29.78 -5.85 2.16
CA GLN A 288 -31.02 -6.64 2.16
C GLN A 288 -32.23 -5.84 2.64
N GLU A 289 -32.04 -4.71 3.33
CA GLU A 289 -33.11 -3.74 3.62
C GLU A 289 -33.54 -2.94 2.37
N ILE A 290 -32.79 -2.98 1.26
CA ILE A 290 -33.06 -2.19 0.04
C ILE A 290 -33.84 -3.00 -1.02
N THR A 291 -33.94 -4.33 -0.89
CA THR A 291 -34.68 -5.18 -1.85
C THR A 291 -36.04 -5.65 -1.35
N GLY A 292 -36.61 -4.99 -0.32
CA GLY A 292 -37.89 -5.34 0.29
C GLY A 292 -39.13 -4.65 -0.29
N GLU A 293 -39.00 -3.70 -1.23
CA GLU A 293 -40.14 -2.93 -1.77
C GLU A 293 -40.42 -3.11 -3.28
N GLU A 294 -39.83 -4.11 -3.95
CA GLU A 294 -40.19 -4.43 -5.35
C GLU A 294 -40.53 -5.91 -5.55
N LYS A 295 -41.56 -6.40 -4.84
CA LYS A 295 -42.33 -7.58 -5.26
C LYS A 295 -43.82 -7.36 -5.12
#